data_AF-A0A3Q3CPG6-F1
#
_entry.id   AF-A0A3Q3CPG6-F1
#
_cell.length_a   1.000
_cell.length_b   1.000
_cell.length_c   1.000
_cell.angle_alpha   90.00
_cell.angle_beta   90.00
_cell.angle_gamma   90.00
#
_symmetry.space_group_name_H-M   'P 1'
#
loop_
_entity.id
_entity.type
_entity.pdbx_description
1 polymer ?
#
loop_
_entity_poly.entity_id
_entity_poly.type
_entity_poly.pdbx_seq_one_letter_code
_entity_poly.pdbx_strand_id
1 'polypeptide(L)'
;MQFKENPGSPPGDDAQHVRQFYDLLTRSIEVIRGWAQKIPGFTSLPKHDQDLLFYSAFLELFVLRLSYRSNPEEGKLIFCDGSVWHRLQCLRGFGEWIDSIVEFSANLQRMNLDVSTFSCICTLALVTERHGLKEPKKVEELQSSVVRCLKDGGTSADGGSSCWSNHLSRLLEKLPELRTLCIQGLQRIFYLKLEDLVPPPAIIDKLFLDTLPF
;
A
#
# COMPACT_ATOMS: atom_id res chain seq x y z
N MET A 1 -18.18 43.84 -8.56
CA MET A 1 -17.50 42.80 -7.75
C MET A 1 -16.42 42.20 -8.63
N GLN A 2 -15.16 42.52 -8.37
CA GLN A 2 -14.02 41.94 -9.09
C GLN A 2 -13.68 40.60 -8.45
N PHE A 3 -13.76 39.52 -9.23
CA PHE A 3 -13.17 38.24 -8.87
C PHE A 3 -11.66 38.44 -8.76
N LYS A 4 -11.13 38.29 -7.55
CA LYS A 4 -9.69 38.25 -7.31
C LYS A 4 -9.26 36.82 -7.59
N GLU A 5 -8.64 36.59 -8.75
CA GLU A 5 -7.88 35.37 -8.98
C GLU A 5 -6.87 35.24 -7.84
N ASN A 6 -6.92 34.11 -7.15
CA ASN A 6 -5.94 33.76 -6.13
C ASN A 6 -4.62 33.54 -6.88
N PRO A 7 -3.54 34.29 -6.61
CA PRO A 7 -2.30 34.10 -7.33
C PRO A 7 -1.82 32.68 -7.03
N GLY A 8 -1.63 31.88 -8.08
CA GLY A 8 -1.09 30.54 -7.98
C GLY A 8 0.15 30.56 -7.08
N SER A 9 0.18 29.64 -6.13
CA SER A 9 1.32 29.43 -5.24
C SER A 9 2.61 29.37 -6.06
N PRO A 10 3.73 29.91 -5.54
CA PRO A 10 4.98 29.93 -6.28
C PRO A 10 5.40 28.50 -6.65
N PRO A 11 5.94 28.25 -7.85
CA PRO A 11 6.29 26.90 -8.34
C PRO A 11 7.28 26.13 -7.44
N GLY A 12 8.00 26.82 -6.55
CA GLY A 12 8.84 26.19 -5.52
C GLY A 12 8.06 25.39 -4.48
N ASP A 13 6.78 25.72 -4.26
CA ASP A 13 5.89 25.04 -3.33
C ASP A 13 5.43 23.69 -3.91
N ASP A 14 5.03 23.64 -5.18
CA ASP A 14 4.53 22.40 -5.78
C ASP A 14 5.66 21.38 -5.99
N ALA A 15 6.84 21.81 -6.43
CA ALA A 15 8.03 20.94 -6.50
C ALA A 15 8.46 20.40 -5.11
N GLN A 16 8.17 21.12 -4.02
CA GLN A 16 8.39 20.60 -2.67
C GLN A 16 7.41 19.48 -2.33
N HIS A 17 6.11 19.65 -2.63
CA HIS A 17 5.11 18.62 -2.39
C HIS A 17 5.35 17.34 -3.21
N VAL A 18 5.82 17.48 -4.46
CA VAL A 18 6.22 16.34 -5.30
C VAL A 18 7.44 15.62 -4.73
N ARG A 19 8.46 16.35 -4.25
CA ARG A 19 9.61 15.74 -3.55
C ARG A 19 9.17 14.96 -2.32
N GLN A 20 8.33 15.57 -1.49
CA GLN A 20 7.81 14.91 -0.28
C GLN A 20 7.01 13.65 -0.62
N PHE A 21 6.22 13.66 -1.69
CA PHE A 21 5.54 12.47 -2.18
C PHE A 21 6.52 11.33 -2.53
N TYR A 22 7.57 11.64 -3.31
CA TYR A 22 8.57 10.64 -3.68
C TYR A 22 9.40 10.15 -2.48
N ASP A 23 9.73 11.03 -1.54
CA ASP A 23 10.44 10.68 -0.30
C ASP A 23 9.61 9.72 0.55
N LEU A 24 8.31 9.98 0.70
CA LEU A 24 7.39 9.12 1.45
C LEU A 24 7.24 7.73 0.80
N LEU A 25 7.13 7.66 -0.52
CA LEU A 25 7.10 6.38 -1.24
C LEU A 25 8.41 5.63 -1.10
N THR A 26 9.54 6.30 -1.31
CA THR A 26 10.89 5.71 -1.22
C THR A 26 11.13 5.15 0.17
N ARG A 27 10.79 5.92 1.20
CA ARG A 27 10.91 5.46 2.58
C ARG A 27 10.00 4.27 2.87
N SER A 28 8.78 4.29 2.34
CA SER A 28 7.86 3.16 2.47
C SER A 28 8.39 1.90 1.78
N ILE A 29 9.09 2.03 0.65
CA ILE A 29 9.74 0.89 -0.01
C ILE A 29 10.76 0.25 0.94
N GLU A 30 11.62 1.04 1.57
CA GLU A 30 12.65 0.53 2.50
C GLU A 30 12.01 -0.19 3.70
N VAL A 31 11.01 0.45 4.32
CA VAL A 31 10.33 -0.10 5.50
C VAL A 31 9.58 -1.40 5.17
N ILE A 32 8.83 -1.42 4.06
CA ILE A 32 8.08 -2.61 3.64
C ILE A 32 9.04 -3.72 3.21
N ARG A 33 10.15 -3.39 2.54
CA ARG A 33 11.17 -4.38 2.16
C ARG A 33 11.84 -5.01 3.38
N GLY A 34 12.18 -4.20 4.38
CA GLY A 34 12.72 -4.69 5.65
C GLY A 34 11.70 -5.53 6.44
N TRP A 35 10.40 -5.22 6.34
CA TRP A 35 9.33 -6.07 6.88
C TRP A 35 9.21 -7.40 6.13
N ALA A 36 9.22 -7.37 4.79
CA ALA A 36 9.10 -8.57 3.96
C ALA A 36 10.21 -9.59 4.25
N GLN A 37 11.45 -9.13 4.47
CA GLN A 37 12.58 -9.99 4.83
C GLN A 37 12.44 -10.69 6.19
N LYS A 38 11.55 -10.20 7.07
CA LYS A 38 11.28 -10.81 8.38
C LYS A 38 10.18 -11.88 8.31
N ILE A 39 9.51 -12.02 7.17
CA ILE A 39 8.47 -13.04 6.99
C ILE A 39 9.15 -14.41 6.90
N PRO A 40 8.81 -15.37 7.78
CA PRO A 40 9.38 -16.71 7.73
C PRO A 40 9.18 -17.34 6.35
N GLY A 41 10.25 -17.87 5.75
CA GLY A 41 10.22 -18.49 4.42
C GLY A 41 10.39 -17.52 3.25
N PHE A 42 10.10 -16.22 3.38
CA PHE A 42 10.20 -15.27 2.25
C PHE A 42 11.63 -15.15 1.70
N THR A 43 12.63 -15.09 2.58
CA THR A 43 14.05 -14.99 2.18
C THR A 43 14.62 -16.28 1.58
N SER A 44 13.89 -17.40 1.68
CA SER A 44 14.27 -18.67 1.03
C SER A 44 13.86 -18.74 -0.45
N LEU A 45 12.98 -17.84 -0.89
CA LEU A 45 12.61 -17.70 -2.29
C LEU A 45 13.79 -17.17 -3.12
N PRO A 46 13.86 -17.46 -4.43
CA PRO A 46 14.86 -16.88 -5.31
C PRO A 46 14.80 -15.34 -5.25
N LYS A 47 15.96 -14.66 -5.32
CA LYS A 47 16.02 -13.19 -5.26
C LYS A 47 15.13 -12.52 -6.33
N HIS A 48 15.07 -13.13 -7.51
CA HIS A 48 14.15 -12.76 -8.58
C HIS A 48 12.69 -12.75 -8.12
N ASP A 49 12.22 -13.83 -7.50
CA ASP A 49 10.83 -13.98 -7.06
C ASP A 49 10.54 -13.05 -5.87
N GLN A 50 11.49 -12.86 -4.96
CA GLN A 50 11.36 -11.87 -3.88
C GLN A 50 11.14 -10.45 -4.43
N ASP A 51 11.93 -10.06 -5.43
CA ASP A 51 11.81 -8.73 -6.04
C ASP A 51 10.51 -8.61 -6.85
N LEU A 52 10.15 -9.62 -7.66
CA LEU A 52 8.91 -9.66 -8.41
C LEU A 52 7.69 -9.50 -7.48
N LEU A 53 7.58 -10.35 -6.45
CA LEU A 53 6.49 -10.28 -5.48
C LEU A 53 6.44 -8.92 -4.79
N PHE A 54 7.59 -8.38 -4.38
CA PHE A 54 7.66 -7.10 -3.70
C PHE A 54 7.19 -5.95 -4.59
N TYR A 55 7.74 -5.81 -5.79
CA TYR A 55 7.40 -4.68 -6.67
C TYR A 55 5.95 -4.78 -7.15
N SER A 56 5.46 -5.99 -7.45
CA SER A 56 4.06 -6.20 -7.83
C SER A 56 3.07 -5.85 -6.70
N ALA A 57 3.42 -6.08 -5.44
CA ALA A 57 2.53 -5.84 -4.30
C ALA A 57 2.77 -4.50 -3.58
N PHE A 58 3.81 -3.74 -3.94
CA PHE A 58 4.24 -2.60 -3.13
C PHE A 58 3.16 -1.53 -2.96
N LEU A 59 2.46 -1.13 -4.04
CA LEU A 59 1.40 -0.13 -3.93
C LEU A 59 0.21 -0.63 -3.12
N GLU A 60 -0.15 -1.91 -3.27
CA GLU A 60 -1.18 -2.56 -2.44
C GLU A 60 -0.80 -2.47 -0.96
N LEU A 61 0.45 -2.81 -0.62
CA LEU A 61 0.98 -2.76 0.74
C LEU A 61 1.10 -1.34 1.27
N PHE A 62 1.49 -0.39 0.43
CA PHE A 62 1.59 1.02 0.81
C PHE A 62 0.22 1.55 1.22
N VAL A 63 -0.80 1.36 0.38
CA VAL A 63 -2.17 1.79 0.63
C VAL A 63 -2.73 1.08 1.87
N LEU A 64 -2.67 -0.25 1.93
CA LEU A 64 -3.16 -1.02 3.09
C LEU A 64 -2.57 -0.52 4.40
N ARG A 65 -1.24 -0.37 4.46
CA ARG A 65 -0.53 0.00 5.68
C ARG A 65 -0.74 1.47 6.05
N LEU A 66 -0.86 2.37 5.08
CA LEU A 66 -1.20 3.76 5.32
C LEU A 66 -2.63 3.89 5.85
N SER A 67 -3.59 3.22 5.20
CA SER A 67 -5.00 3.23 5.59
C SER A 67 -5.24 2.61 6.96
N TYR A 68 -4.48 1.57 7.34
CA TYR A 68 -4.60 0.97 8.68
C TYR A 68 -4.07 1.87 9.80
N ARG A 69 -2.99 2.61 9.55
CA ARG A 69 -2.38 3.51 10.56
C ARG A 69 -3.10 4.85 10.69
N SER A 70 -3.80 5.29 9.66
CA SER A 70 -4.37 6.65 9.59
C SER A 70 -5.65 6.78 10.43
N ASN A 71 -6.02 8.02 10.77
CA ASN A 71 -7.30 8.37 11.37
C ASN A 71 -8.16 9.15 10.34
N PRO A 72 -9.06 8.48 9.61
CA PRO A 72 -9.86 9.09 8.56
C PRO A 72 -10.95 10.04 9.09
N GLU A 73 -11.45 9.85 10.32
CA GLU A 73 -12.46 10.73 10.93
C GLU A 73 -11.91 12.15 11.13
N GLU A 74 -10.63 12.26 11.50
CA GLU A 74 -9.94 13.53 11.66
C GLU A 74 -9.16 13.97 10.40
N GLY A 75 -9.25 13.20 9.30
CA GLY A 75 -8.48 13.46 8.08
C GLY A 75 -6.97 13.39 8.27
N LYS A 76 -6.47 12.65 9.27
CA LYS A 76 -5.05 12.53 9.60
C LYS A 76 -4.44 11.27 9.01
N LEU A 77 -3.39 11.43 8.22
CA LEU A 77 -2.59 10.34 7.67
C LEU A 77 -1.32 10.14 8.49
N ILE A 78 -1.05 8.89 8.86
CA ILE A 78 0.13 8.52 9.66
C ILE A 78 1.09 7.68 8.81
N PHE A 79 2.19 8.30 8.39
CA PHE A 79 3.19 7.68 7.52
C PHE A 79 4.13 6.76 8.30
N CYS A 80 4.92 5.96 7.56
CA CYS A 80 5.78 4.93 8.17
C CYS A 80 6.98 5.49 8.94
N ASP A 81 7.31 6.76 8.76
CA ASP A 81 8.31 7.51 9.52
C ASP A 81 7.75 8.14 10.81
N GLY A 82 6.45 7.96 11.07
CA GLY A 82 5.75 8.55 12.22
C GLY A 82 5.26 9.98 11.99
N SER A 83 5.50 10.57 10.81
CA SER A 83 4.97 11.88 10.49
C SER A 83 3.44 11.82 10.34
N VAL A 84 2.76 12.87 10.81
CA VAL A 84 1.31 13.01 10.76
C VAL A 84 0.94 14.21 9.92
N TRP A 85 0.16 13.97 8.87
CA TRP A 85 -0.22 14.98 7.90
C TRP A 85 -1.72 15.02 7.76
N HIS A 86 -2.28 16.22 7.64
CA HIS A 86 -3.69 16.35 7.29
C HIS A 86 -3.88 16.07 5.80
N ARG A 87 -5.02 15.48 5.43
CA ARG A 87 -5.44 15.19 4.04
C ARG A 87 -5.15 16.36 3.10
N LEU A 88 -5.50 17.57 3.51
CA LEU A 88 -5.31 18.78 2.69
C LEU A 88 -3.83 19.09 2.39
N GLN A 89 -2.90 18.72 3.27
CA GLN A 89 -1.46 18.88 3.03
C GLN A 89 -0.96 17.87 1.98
N CYS A 90 -1.56 16.68 1.95
CA CYS A 90 -1.21 15.64 1.00
C CYS A 90 -1.79 15.88 -0.41
N LEU A 91 -2.89 16.65 -0.55
CA LEU A 91 -3.56 16.87 -1.84
C LEU A 91 -2.63 17.35 -2.96
N ARG A 92 -1.65 18.22 -2.66
CA ARG A 92 -0.74 18.75 -3.68
C ARG A 92 0.24 17.71 -4.20
N GLY A 93 0.71 16.81 -3.34
CA GLY A 93 1.62 15.72 -3.73
C GLY A 93 0.86 14.53 -4.31
N PHE A 94 -0.19 14.08 -3.63
CA PHE A 94 -0.93 12.86 -3.94
C PHE A 94 -2.10 13.08 -4.91
N GLY A 95 -2.59 14.30 -5.10
CA GLY A 95 -3.81 14.56 -5.88
C GLY A 95 -5.04 13.92 -5.24
N GLU A 96 -6.04 13.60 -6.06
CA GLU A 96 -7.28 12.94 -5.63
C GLU A 96 -7.06 11.53 -5.05
N TRP A 97 -5.90 10.92 -5.31
CA TRP A 97 -5.55 9.60 -4.78
C TRP A 97 -5.63 9.56 -3.24
N ILE A 98 -5.29 10.66 -2.57
CA ILE A 98 -5.34 10.71 -1.11
C ILE A 98 -6.77 10.60 -0.57
N ASP A 99 -7.75 11.12 -1.32
CA ASP A 99 -9.14 11.12 -0.90
C ASP A 99 -9.68 9.69 -0.93
N SER A 100 -9.37 8.96 -1.99
CA SER A 100 -9.69 7.54 -2.12
C SER A 100 -8.98 6.70 -1.04
N ILE A 101 -7.73 7.02 -0.68
CA ILE A 101 -7.02 6.33 0.44
C ILE A 101 -7.72 6.57 1.78
N VAL A 102 -8.19 7.80 2.03
CA VAL A 102 -8.91 8.17 3.26
C VAL A 102 -10.27 7.47 3.32
N GLU A 103 -10.99 7.39 2.21
CA GLU A 103 -12.26 6.64 2.12
C GLU A 103 -12.04 5.14 2.39
N PHE A 104 -11.01 4.56 1.76
CA PHE A 104 -10.63 3.17 1.99
C PHE A 104 -10.19 2.93 3.44
N SER A 105 -9.51 3.89 4.07
CA SER A 105 -9.16 3.84 5.50
C SER A 105 -10.39 3.77 6.38
N ALA A 106 -11.41 4.59 6.12
CA ALA A 106 -12.67 4.52 6.86
C ALA A 106 -13.36 3.16 6.69
N ASN A 107 -13.33 2.60 5.49
CA ASN A 107 -13.84 1.25 5.21
C ASN A 107 -13.06 0.17 5.97
N LEU A 108 -11.74 0.27 6.00
CA LEU A 108 -10.84 -0.67 6.67
C LEU A 108 -11.02 -0.64 8.18
N GLN A 109 -11.17 0.53 8.79
CA GLN A 109 -11.40 0.68 10.23
C GLN A 109 -12.72 0.06 10.69
N ARG A 110 -13.78 0.12 9.88
CA ARG A 110 -15.08 -0.54 10.18
C ARG A 110 -15.00 -2.07 10.16
N MET A 111 -13.89 -2.66 9.70
CA MET A 111 -13.66 -4.10 9.81
C MET A 111 -13.06 -4.51 11.16
N ASN A 112 -12.61 -3.55 11.99
CA ASN A 112 -12.04 -3.78 13.32
C ASN A 112 -10.98 -4.90 13.35
N LEU A 113 -10.04 -4.84 12.39
CA LEU A 113 -8.98 -5.82 12.25
C LEU A 113 -7.92 -5.65 13.34
N ASP A 114 -7.63 -6.72 14.07
CA ASP A 114 -6.48 -6.74 14.98
C ASP A 114 -5.15 -6.75 14.20
N VAL A 115 -4.06 -6.46 14.92
CA VAL A 115 -2.73 -6.34 14.33
C VAL A 115 -2.27 -7.67 13.69
N SER A 116 -2.62 -8.80 14.31
CA SER A 116 -2.26 -10.14 13.83
C SER A 116 -2.94 -10.46 12.50
N THR A 117 -4.26 -10.24 12.40
CA THR A 117 -5.04 -10.45 11.18
C THR A 117 -4.53 -9.52 10.08
N PHE A 118 -4.34 -8.23 10.39
CA PHE A 118 -3.83 -7.26 9.43
C PHE A 118 -2.43 -7.61 8.91
N SER A 119 -1.53 -8.08 9.78
CA SER A 119 -0.19 -8.54 9.38
C SER A 119 -0.24 -9.72 8.41
N CYS A 120 -1.16 -10.66 8.64
CA CYS A 120 -1.33 -11.79 7.74
C CYS A 120 -1.96 -11.37 6.40
N ILE A 121 -2.90 -10.43 6.40
CA ILE A 121 -3.46 -9.83 5.18
C ILE A 121 -2.37 -9.18 4.34
N CYS A 122 -1.50 -8.37 4.96
CA CYS A 122 -0.35 -7.79 4.28
C CYS A 122 0.56 -8.89 3.71
N THR A 123 0.80 -9.95 4.49
CA THR A 123 1.62 -11.08 4.05
C THR A 123 1.01 -11.75 2.83
N LEU A 124 -0.29 -12.05 2.84
CA LEU A 124 -1.00 -12.66 1.71
C LEU A 124 -1.01 -11.76 0.45
N ALA A 125 -1.10 -10.44 0.61
CA ALA A 125 -0.97 -9.49 -0.50
C ALA A 125 0.43 -9.55 -1.15
N LEU A 126 1.47 -9.75 -0.35
CA LEU A 126 2.84 -9.93 -0.82
C LEU A 126 3.08 -11.32 -1.44
N VAL A 127 2.67 -12.39 -0.76
CA VAL A 127 2.86 -13.79 -1.19
C VAL A 127 1.65 -14.29 -1.96
N THR A 128 1.39 -13.63 -3.09
CA THR A 128 0.35 -14.04 -4.03
C THR A 128 0.98 -14.49 -5.35
N GLU A 129 0.31 -15.36 -6.08
CA GLU A 129 0.82 -15.84 -7.36
C GLU A 129 0.93 -14.68 -8.37
N ARG A 130 2.07 -14.60 -9.05
CA ARG A 130 2.36 -13.59 -10.08
C ARG A 130 2.98 -14.27 -11.30
N HIS A 131 2.70 -13.74 -12.48
CA HIS A 131 3.32 -14.21 -13.70
C HIS A 131 4.84 -13.96 -13.67
N GLY A 132 5.64 -14.95 -14.08
CA GLY A 132 7.10 -14.86 -14.12
C GLY A 132 7.83 -15.45 -12.90
N LEU A 133 7.11 -15.98 -11.91
CA LEU A 133 7.74 -16.68 -10.77
C LEU A 133 8.56 -17.89 -11.24
N LYS A 134 9.78 -18.04 -10.68
CA LYS A 134 10.66 -19.19 -10.92
C LYS A 134 10.24 -20.39 -10.08
N GLU A 135 9.79 -20.16 -8.85
CA GLU A 135 9.35 -21.21 -7.93
C GLU A 135 7.92 -20.96 -7.41
N PRO A 136 6.89 -21.00 -8.29
CA PRO A 136 5.50 -20.70 -7.91
C PRO A 136 4.98 -21.62 -6.79
N LYS A 137 5.41 -22.90 -6.77
CA LYS A 137 5.03 -23.85 -5.72
C LYS A 137 5.50 -23.44 -4.32
N LYS A 138 6.70 -22.86 -4.19
CA LYS A 138 7.18 -22.38 -2.87
C LYS A 138 6.40 -21.17 -2.40
N VAL A 139 5.96 -20.31 -3.33
CA VAL A 139 5.09 -19.18 -3.01
C VAL A 139 3.73 -19.66 -2.53
N GLU A 140 3.15 -20.67 -3.20
CA GLU A 140 1.89 -21.30 -2.80
C GLU A 140 1.99 -21.99 -1.42
N GLU A 141 3.09 -22.69 -1.15
CA GLU A 141 3.37 -23.29 0.16
C GLU A 141 3.46 -22.24 1.27
N LEU A 142 4.16 -21.14 1.01
CA LEU A 142 4.27 -20.01 1.94
C LEU A 142 2.90 -19.36 2.19
N GLN A 143 2.13 -19.12 1.13
CA GLN A 143 0.76 -18.61 1.22
C GLN A 143 -0.12 -19.56 2.06
N SER A 144 -0.04 -20.87 1.80
CA SER A 144 -0.78 -21.90 2.53
C SER A 144 -0.41 -21.96 4.01
N SER A 145 0.86 -21.76 4.34
CA SER A 145 1.34 -21.67 5.73
C SER A 145 0.72 -20.48 6.46
N VAL A 146 0.67 -19.31 5.81
CA VAL A 146 0.06 -18.09 6.37
C VAL A 146 -1.44 -18.27 6.58
N VAL A 147 -2.15 -18.85 5.59
CA VAL A 147 -3.59 -19.16 5.73
C VAL A 147 -3.84 -20.16 6.86
N ARG A 148 -2.95 -21.14 7.07
CA ARG A 148 -3.06 -22.09 8.18
C ARG A 148 -2.85 -21.41 9.54
N CYS A 149 -1.81 -20.60 9.68
CA CYS A 149 -1.54 -19.83 10.90
C CYS A 149 -2.74 -18.95 11.31
N LEU A 150 -3.42 -18.37 10.33
CA LEU A 150 -4.64 -17.58 10.52
C LEU A 150 -5.83 -18.41 11.00
N LYS A 151 -6.01 -19.63 10.47
CA LYS A 151 -7.08 -20.53 10.90
C LYS A 151 -6.84 -21.05 12.32
N ASP A 152 -5.61 -21.36 12.66
CA ASP A 152 -5.24 -21.91 13.97
C ASP A 152 -5.30 -20.84 15.07
N GLY A 153 -4.88 -19.60 14.78
CA GLY A 153 -4.98 -18.48 15.72
C GLY A 153 -6.42 -18.11 16.12
N GLY A 154 -7.42 -18.50 15.34
CA GLY A 154 -8.85 -18.30 15.61
C GLY A 154 -9.52 -19.41 16.45
N THR A 155 -8.77 -20.42 16.92
CA THR A 155 -9.33 -21.54 17.72
C THR A 155 -9.25 -21.34 19.23
N SER A 156 -8.78 -20.19 19.70
CA SER A 156 -8.70 -19.88 21.13
C SER A 156 -10.05 -19.41 21.68
N ALA A 157 -10.74 -20.33 22.35
CA ALA A 157 -11.75 -20.17 23.40
C ALA A 157 -13.11 -19.49 23.14
N ASP A 158 -13.37 -18.78 22.04
CA ASP A 158 -14.73 -18.26 21.78
C ASP A 158 -15.01 -18.03 20.27
N GLY A 159 -15.76 -18.93 19.62
CA GLY A 159 -16.39 -18.70 18.30
C GLY A 159 -15.53 -18.36 17.05
N GLY A 160 -14.20 -18.29 17.15
CA GLY A 160 -13.31 -17.57 16.22
C GLY A 160 -13.13 -18.12 14.79
N SER A 161 -13.52 -19.36 14.50
CA SER A 161 -13.48 -19.90 13.13
C SER A 161 -14.40 -19.12 12.16
N SER A 162 -15.53 -18.60 12.67
CA SER A 162 -16.46 -17.77 11.91
C SER A 162 -15.92 -16.34 11.65
N CYS A 163 -15.12 -15.81 12.57
CA CYS A 163 -14.65 -14.43 12.54
C CYS A 163 -13.61 -14.18 11.45
N TRP A 164 -12.61 -15.07 11.30
CA TRP A 164 -11.63 -14.97 10.20
C TRP A 164 -12.28 -15.16 8.83
N SER A 165 -13.19 -16.13 8.67
CA SER A 165 -13.91 -16.34 7.40
C SER A 165 -14.69 -15.08 7.00
N ASN A 166 -15.31 -14.41 7.97
CA ASN A 166 -16.02 -13.15 7.76
C ASN A 166 -15.06 -12.00 7.44
N HIS A 167 -13.92 -11.87 8.14
CA HIS A 167 -12.91 -10.84 7.86
C HIS A 167 -12.25 -11.03 6.49
N LEU A 168 -11.92 -12.27 6.12
CA LEU A 168 -11.39 -12.61 4.81
C LEU A 168 -12.44 -12.28 3.74
N SER A 169 -13.70 -12.69 3.90
CA SER A 169 -14.76 -12.40 2.92
C SER A 169 -14.95 -10.90 2.71
N ARG A 170 -15.02 -10.14 3.81
CA ARG A 170 -15.11 -8.67 3.77
C ARG A 170 -13.87 -8.02 3.16
N LEU A 171 -12.68 -8.58 3.38
CA LEU A 171 -11.47 -8.10 2.73
C LEU A 171 -11.44 -8.43 1.23
N LEU A 172 -11.88 -9.63 0.85
CA LEU A 172 -11.99 -10.04 -0.55
C LEU A 172 -12.94 -9.12 -1.32
N GLU A 173 -14.04 -8.69 -0.69
CA GLU A 173 -14.93 -7.65 -1.23
C GLU A 173 -14.24 -6.30 -1.43
N LYS A 174 -13.16 -6.04 -0.67
CA LYS A 174 -12.36 -4.81 -0.75
C LYS A 174 -11.15 -4.91 -1.68
N LEU A 175 -10.82 -6.10 -2.20
CA LEU A 175 -9.76 -6.25 -3.19
C LEU A 175 -9.99 -5.45 -4.48
N PRO A 176 -11.20 -5.37 -5.06
CA PRO A 176 -11.45 -4.52 -6.22
C PRO A 176 -11.17 -3.04 -5.92
N GLU A 177 -11.58 -2.55 -4.75
CA GLU A 177 -11.33 -1.18 -4.29
C GLU A 177 -9.82 -0.92 -4.14
N LEU A 178 -9.08 -1.86 -3.54
CA LEU A 178 -7.62 -1.79 -3.40
C LEU A 178 -6.91 -1.78 -4.76
N ARG A 179 -7.36 -2.57 -5.72
CA ARG A 179 -6.80 -2.58 -7.09
C ARG A 179 -6.99 -1.23 -7.78
N THR A 180 -8.18 -0.63 -7.65
CA THR A 180 -8.45 0.72 -8.16
C THR A 180 -7.51 1.75 -7.54
N LEU A 181 -7.29 1.69 -6.22
CA LEU A 181 -6.34 2.58 -5.52
C LEU A 181 -4.90 2.42 -6.04
N CYS A 182 -4.48 1.20 -6.38
CA CYS A 182 -3.16 0.97 -6.94
C CYS A 182 -3.03 1.57 -8.34
N ILE A 183 -4.07 1.43 -9.17
CA ILE A 183 -4.11 2.05 -10.51
C ILE A 183 -4.05 3.58 -10.39
N GLN A 184 -4.82 4.18 -9.48
CA GLN A 184 -4.76 5.63 -9.21
C GLN A 184 -3.38 6.06 -8.75
N GLY A 185 -2.71 5.28 -7.89
CA GLY A 185 -1.34 5.53 -7.47
C GLY A 185 -0.35 5.52 -8.63
N LEU A 186 -0.45 4.53 -9.53
CA LEU A 186 0.36 4.48 -10.76
C LEU A 186 0.07 5.66 -11.69
N GLN A 187 -1.21 6.01 -11.87
CA GLN A 187 -1.62 7.18 -12.65
C GLN A 187 -1.04 8.47 -12.07
N ARG A 188 -1.03 8.61 -10.74
CA ARG A 188 -0.44 9.77 -10.07
C ARG A 188 1.08 9.82 -10.29
N ILE A 189 1.77 8.70 -10.14
CA ILE A 189 3.22 8.63 -10.42
C ILE A 189 3.49 9.01 -11.87
N PHE A 190 2.71 8.47 -12.82
CA PHE A 190 2.84 8.77 -14.24
C PHE A 190 2.60 10.26 -14.54
N TYR A 191 1.55 10.85 -13.96
CA TYR A 191 1.25 12.27 -14.10
C TYR A 191 2.39 13.15 -13.60
N LEU A 192 2.92 12.88 -12.40
CA LEU A 192 4.05 13.63 -11.85
C LEU A 192 5.32 13.50 -12.71
N LYS A 193 5.53 12.33 -13.33
CA LYS A 193 6.62 12.13 -14.30
C LYS A 193 6.43 12.95 -15.58
N LEU A 194 5.19 13.16 -16.02
CA LEU A 194 4.89 14.01 -17.18
C LEU A 194 5.02 15.50 -16.86
N GLU A 195 4.68 15.91 -15.63
CA GLU A 195 4.86 17.29 -15.18
C GLU A 195 6.34 17.70 -15.07
N ASP A 196 7.23 16.74 -14.84
CA ASP A 196 8.70 16.90 -14.82
C ASP A 196 9.20 18.02 -13.89
N LEU A 197 8.44 18.34 -12.84
CA LEU A 197 8.84 19.32 -11.82
C LEU A 197 9.99 18.80 -10.95
N VAL A 198 10.00 17.49 -10.71
CA VAL A 198 10.99 16.77 -9.90
C VAL A 198 11.19 15.39 -10.52
N PRO A 199 12.42 14.97 -10.82
CA PRO A 199 12.65 13.64 -11.36
C PRO A 199 12.33 12.57 -10.31
N PRO A 200 11.65 11.47 -10.69
CA PRO A 200 11.40 10.36 -9.78
C PRO A 200 12.73 9.68 -9.35
N PRO A 201 12.85 9.24 -8.08
CA PRO A 201 13.98 8.41 -7.67
C PRO A 201 14.04 7.10 -8.47
N ALA A 202 15.24 6.61 -8.75
CA ALA A 202 15.45 5.39 -9.57
C ALA A 202 14.68 4.15 -9.07
N ILE A 203 14.45 4.04 -7.75
CA ILE A 203 13.68 2.94 -7.17
C ILE A 203 12.17 3.04 -7.45
N ILE A 204 11.63 4.27 -7.55
CA ILE A 204 10.26 4.54 -7.95
C ILE A 204 10.09 4.29 -9.45
N ASP A 205 11.09 4.63 -10.26
CA ASP A 205 11.10 4.30 -11.68
C ASP A 205 11.10 2.80 -11.93
N LYS A 206 11.95 2.06 -11.20
CA LYS A 206 11.96 0.61 -11.26
C LYS A 206 10.60 0.02 -10.86
N LEU A 207 10.02 0.48 -9.75
CA LEU A 207 8.69 0.08 -9.32
C LEU A 207 7.65 0.30 -10.44
N PHE A 208 7.64 1.49 -11.04
CA PHE A 208 6.69 1.85 -12.08
C PHE A 208 6.83 0.94 -13.30
N LEU A 209 8.06 0.68 -13.77
CA LEU A 209 8.32 -0.17 -14.92
C LEU A 209 7.97 -1.64 -14.67
N ASP A 210 8.29 -2.17 -13.49
CA ASP A 210 8.06 -3.57 -13.13
C ASP A 210 6.56 -3.88 -12.86
N THR A 211 5.72 -2.84 -12.71
CA THR A 211 4.28 -2.98 -12.44
C THR A 211 3.41 -2.84 -13.69
N LEU A 212 3.94 -2.30 -14.80
CA LEU A 212 3.18 -2.11 -16.03
C LEU A 212 3.02 -3.45 -16.79
N PRO A 213 1.78 -3.88 -17.08
CA PRO A 213 1.53 -5.00 -17.97
C PRO A 213 1.68 -4.50 -19.41
N PHE A 214 2.87 -4.59 -19.98
CA PHE A 214 3.04 -4.38 -21.43
C PHE A 214 2.54 -5.59 -22.21
#